data_AF-A0A961CTM4-F1
#
_entry.id   AF-A0A961CTM4-F1
#
_cell.length_a   1.000
_cell.length_b   1.000
_cell.length_c   1.000
_cell.angle_alpha   90.00
_cell.angle_beta   90.00
_cell.angle_gamma   90.00
#
_symmetry.space_group_name_H-M   'P 1'
#
loop_
_entity.id
_entity.type
_entity.pdbx_description
1 polymer ?
#
loop_
_entity_poly.entity_id
_entity_poly.type
_entity_poly.pdbx_seq_one_letter_code
_entity_poly.pdbx_strand_id
1 'polypeptide(L)'
;MPSSEELEEGTRSRVPRGQAQERLHDACARLLAGVTLDDLTAFVTVARLTQESGVSSGAIYSAVDGGVGRSAPQQLARDAFLSISHEDDEMVLDILEIIHSSIETGADRTATFIETIAALATDPVVESARSPERGDYTHFWLAAAVALNDPEVADRVGALLRGTVSSYERVIGRVLELSGRVLVDGIDLSTLAQMLTAAGDGAAIVLRLDPMAEPDLVRRMFLAVFIAVTRSVDDSDDLFATRLVGGRNPLSLSLSQLEVVRDTVLAIFEREGWAAVTLARVGGLAGLSESDLVSVYPTRHHLAAIAWDEVMAAIGRRSAGRSGRAAVDVLGDLVADLAEAACSRRSLVASLLAARLHDSTRADLSDPEPVDDPAVDLLASVIGDDGGLRRVAARIAVDALLMGAAVSESTPEEITAVMTTGLGALVDSPAGDGR
;
A
#
# COMPACT_ATOMS: atom_id res chain seq x y z
N MET A 1 70.09 28.80 34.99
CA MET A 1 68.74 29.37 34.84
C MET A 1 68.62 29.83 33.40
N PRO A 2 68.09 29.01 32.49
CA PRO A 2 67.80 29.48 31.14
C PRO A 2 66.61 30.43 31.18
N SER A 3 66.64 31.43 30.30
CA SER A 3 65.68 32.52 30.17
C SER A 3 64.29 32.02 29.81
N SER A 4 63.26 32.67 30.36
CA SER A 4 61.83 32.38 30.17
C SER A 4 61.31 32.46 28.72
N GLU A 5 62.17 32.66 27.72
CA GLU A 5 61.81 32.58 26.29
C GLU A 5 62.06 31.19 25.68
N GLU A 6 62.84 30.31 26.33
CA GLU A 6 63.16 28.98 25.77
C GLU A 6 62.23 27.84 26.25
N LEU A 7 61.13 28.17 26.94
CA LEU A 7 60.15 27.18 27.44
C LEU A 7 58.79 27.23 26.71
N GLU A 8 58.63 28.06 25.67
CA GLU A 8 57.41 28.09 24.83
C GLU A 8 57.65 27.65 23.37
N GLU A 9 58.79 27.03 23.05
CA GLU A 9 59.03 26.38 21.75
C GLU A 9 58.52 24.93 21.71
N GLY A 10 57.33 24.71 22.28
CA GLY A 10 56.57 23.48 22.11
C GLY A 10 55.74 23.52 20.82
N THR A 11 56.34 23.11 19.70
CA THR A 11 55.66 22.41 18.58
C THR A 11 54.24 22.88 18.21
N ARG A 12 54.02 24.18 17.98
CA ARG A 12 52.89 24.62 17.15
C ARG A 12 53.30 24.55 15.69
N SER A 13 53.13 23.37 15.09
CA SER A 13 53.11 23.22 13.64
C SER A 13 52.09 24.20 13.07
N ARG A 14 52.55 25.35 12.56
CA ARG A 14 51.73 26.26 11.77
C ARG A 14 51.49 25.58 10.45
N VAL A 15 50.42 24.77 10.39
CA VAL A 15 49.89 24.32 9.12
C VAL A 15 49.53 25.58 8.32
N PRO A 16 50.06 25.77 7.08
CA PRO A 16 49.67 26.89 6.23
C PRO A 16 48.14 26.95 6.12
N ARG A 17 47.54 28.14 6.14
CA ARG A 17 46.08 28.33 6.22
C ARG A 17 45.33 27.48 5.17
N GLY A 18 45.86 27.35 3.96
CA GLY A 18 45.31 26.48 2.91
C GLY A 18 45.32 24.98 3.25
N GLN A 19 46.43 24.45 3.80
CA GLN A 19 46.51 23.03 4.22
C GLN A 19 45.64 22.74 5.45
N ALA A 20 45.44 23.73 6.34
CA ALA A 20 44.58 23.56 7.51
C ALA A 20 43.11 23.50 7.08
N GLN A 21 42.72 24.35 6.13
CA GLN A 21 41.37 24.38 5.56
C GLN A 21 41.04 23.10 4.80
N GLU A 22 41.97 22.59 3.99
CA GLU A 22 41.84 21.30 3.27
C GLU A 22 41.67 20.12 4.25
N ARG A 23 42.52 20.02 5.29
CA ARG A 23 42.40 18.97 6.31
C ARG A 23 41.10 19.04 7.10
N LEU A 24 40.62 20.25 7.40
CA LEU A 24 39.35 20.45 8.10
C LEU A 24 38.16 20.10 7.23
N HIS A 25 38.23 20.42 5.94
CA HIS A 25 37.23 20.05 4.95
C HIS A 25 37.13 18.53 4.82
N ASP A 26 38.26 17.84 4.63
CA ASP A 26 38.29 16.38 4.51
C ASP A 26 37.82 15.68 5.79
N ALA A 27 38.19 16.21 6.96
CA ALA A 27 37.72 15.70 8.24
C ALA A 27 36.20 15.89 8.41
N CYS A 28 35.66 17.04 7.98
CA CYS A 28 34.20 17.25 7.97
C CYS A 28 33.50 16.28 7.03
N ALA A 29 34.02 16.07 5.82
CA ALA A 29 33.44 15.14 4.86
C ALA A 29 33.39 13.70 5.42
N ARG A 30 34.47 13.23 6.06
CA ARG A 30 34.50 11.93 6.74
C ARG A 30 33.53 11.84 7.91
N LEU A 31 33.45 12.89 8.72
CA LEU A 31 32.52 12.94 9.85
C LEU A 31 31.08 12.91 9.37
N LEU A 32 30.73 13.68 8.34
CA LEU A 32 29.40 13.67 7.73
C LEU A 32 29.06 12.29 7.15
N ALA A 33 30.00 11.67 6.43
CA ALA A 33 29.82 10.34 5.86
C ALA A 33 29.54 9.25 6.90
N GLY A 34 30.03 9.42 8.13
CA GLY A 34 29.79 8.49 9.25
C GLY A 34 28.60 8.85 10.14
N VAL A 35 27.84 9.91 9.85
CA VAL A 35 26.67 10.28 10.66
C VAL A 35 25.51 9.34 10.33
N THR A 36 24.84 8.86 11.36
CA THR A 36 23.56 8.16 11.27
C THR A 36 22.50 8.96 12.04
N LEU A 37 21.23 8.88 11.63
CA LEU A 37 20.13 9.51 12.38
C LEU A 37 20.02 8.99 13.82
N ASP A 38 20.46 7.76 14.06
CA ASP A 38 20.40 7.08 15.35
C ASP A 38 21.55 7.50 16.30
N ASP A 39 22.63 8.08 15.77
CA ASP A 39 23.76 8.61 16.54
C ASP A 39 24.08 10.07 16.16
N LEU A 40 23.22 10.97 16.65
CA LEU A 40 23.46 12.42 16.55
C LEU A 40 24.69 12.87 17.34
N THR A 41 25.30 12.04 18.20
CA THR A 41 26.54 12.43 18.90
C THR A 41 27.74 12.47 17.94
N ALA A 42 27.55 12.01 16.70
CA ALA A 42 28.52 12.09 15.62
C ALA A 42 28.72 13.48 15.00
N PHE A 43 27.92 14.49 15.40
CA PHE A 43 27.99 15.85 14.83
C PHE A 43 29.40 16.46 14.82
N VAL A 44 29.62 17.32 13.82
CA VAL A 44 30.86 18.08 13.62
C VAL A 44 31.06 19.07 14.79
N THR A 45 31.88 18.66 15.76
CA THR A 45 32.26 19.46 16.94
C THR A 45 33.74 19.84 16.89
N VAL A 46 34.14 20.86 17.65
CA VAL A 46 35.57 21.28 17.74
C VAL A 46 36.46 20.12 18.20
N ALA A 47 36.00 19.32 19.17
CA ALA A 47 36.77 18.19 19.69
C ALA A 47 36.97 17.11 18.62
N ARG A 48 35.90 16.72 17.92
CA ARG A 48 35.98 15.73 16.83
C ARG A 48 36.78 16.23 15.64
N LEU A 49 36.61 17.50 15.26
CA LEU A 49 37.44 18.11 14.21
C LEU A 49 38.91 18.11 14.58
N THR A 50 39.26 18.40 15.83
CA THR A 50 40.64 18.34 16.31
C THR A 50 41.19 16.91 16.21
N GLN A 51 40.39 15.92 16.59
CA GLN A 51 40.75 14.50 16.53
C GLN A 51 40.94 14.00 15.08
N GLU A 52 40.02 14.35 14.18
CA GLU A 52 39.99 13.84 12.79
C GLU A 52 40.92 14.58 11.83
N SER A 53 41.17 15.87 12.05
CA SER A 53 42.03 16.69 11.18
C SER A 53 43.45 16.87 11.72
N GLY A 54 43.68 16.60 13.01
CA GLY A 54 44.92 16.93 13.72
C GLY A 54 45.16 18.44 13.88
N VAL A 55 44.18 19.29 13.57
CA VAL A 55 44.26 20.75 13.66
C VAL A 55 43.80 21.22 15.05
N SER A 56 44.51 22.15 15.67
CA SER A 56 44.15 22.65 17.00
C SER A 56 42.85 23.46 16.98
N SER A 57 42.15 23.51 18.13
CA SER A 57 40.92 24.30 18.29
C SER A 57 41.05 25.77 17.87
N GLY A 58 42.18 26.42 18.19
CA GLY A 58 42.43 27.80 17.77
C GLY A 58 42.62 27.97 16.26
N ALA A 59 43.20 26.97 15.59
CA ALA A 59 43.35 26.97 14.14
C ALA A 59 42.01 26.71 13.41
N ILE A 60 41.10 25.94 14.01
CA ILE A 60 39.72 25.76 13.50
C ILE A 60 38.99 27.11 13.40
N TYR A 61 38.99 27.91 14.47
CA TYR A 61 38.35 29.23 14.46
C TYR A 61 39.07 30.25 13.57
N SER A 62 40.38 30.05 13.31
CA SER A 62 41.16 30.93 12.43
C SER A 62 41.02 30.58 10.95
N ALA A 63 40.52 29.38 10.62
CA ALA A 63 40.38 28.88 9.26
C ALA A 63 39.08 29.34 8.57
N VAL A 64 38.08 29.73 9.36
CA VAL A 64 36.79 30.22 8.88
C VAL A 64 36.71 31.75 9.00
N ASP A 65 36.09 32.38 8.00
CA ASP A 65 35.77 33.80 8.08
C ASP A 65 34.55 33.97 9.00
N GLY A 66 34.73 34.70 10.10
CA GLY A 66 33.76 34.88 11.19
C GLY A 66 32.48 35.64 10.80
N GLY A 67 31.71 35.08 9.89
CA GLY A 67 30.40 35.56 9.48
C GLY A 67 29.43 35.55 10.66
N VAL A 68 28.60 36.59 10.72
CA VAL A 68 27.59 36.74 11.78
C VAL A 68 26.57 35.60 11.66
N GLY A 69 26.46 34.76 12.69
CA GLY A 69 25.36 33.81 12.85
C GLY A 69 25.70 32.31 12.80
N ARG A 70 26.95 31.89 12.53
CA ARG A 70 27.35 30.48 12.57
C ARG A 70 28.66 30.26 13.35
N SER A 71 28.76 29.14 14.05
CA SER A 71 30.01 28.70 14.68
C SER A 71 30.96 28.09 13.64
N ALA A 72 32.27 28.08 13.92
CA ALA A 72 33.27 27.51 13.03
C ALA A 72 32.99 26.05 12.60
N PRO A 73 32.58 25.14 13.50
CA PRO A 73 32.20 23.78 13.09
C PRO A 73 30.98 23.73 12.16
N GLN A 74 30.00 24.61 12.36
CA GLN A 74 28.81 24.68 11.50
C GLN A 74 29.18 25.17 10.09
N GLN A 75 30.07 26.15 9.98
CA GLN A 75 30.53 26.65 8.69
C GLN A 75 31.35 25.58 7.94
N LEU A 76 32.26 24.88 8.62
CA LEU A 76 33.05 23.81 8.01
C LEU A 76 32.19 22.61 7.58
N ALA A 77 31.21 22.20 8.41
CA ALA A 77 30.27 21.14 8.06
C ALA A 77 29.43 21.51 6.83
N ARG A 78 28.98 22.76 6.76
CA ARG A 78 28.24 23.30 5.62
C ARG A 78 29.10 23.30 4.35
N ASP A 79 30.32 23.82 4.42
CA ASP A 79 31.22 23.89 3.27
C ASP A 79 31.56 22.48 2.75
N ALA A 80 31.79 21.52 3.67
CA ALA A 80 31.98 20.12 3.33
C ALA A 80 30.73 19.46 2.75
N PHE A 81 29.53 19.84 3.19
CA PHE A 81 28.28 19.36 2.59
C PHE A 81 28.12 19.88 1.14
N LEU A 82 28.39 21.16 0.91
CA LEU A 82 28.23 21.80 -0.40
C LEU A 82 29.25 21.30 -1.45
N SER A 83 30.37 20.73 -1.00
CA SER A 83 31.41 20.17 -1.86
C SER A 83 31.22 18.70 -2.21
N ILE A 84 30.26 18.01 -1.58
CA ILE A 84 29.90 16.64 -1.96
C ILE A 84 29.38 16.68 -3.40
N SER A 85 30.13 16.05 -4.30
CA SER A 85 29.67 15.73 -5.63
C SER A 85 28.74 14.54 -5.51
N HIS A 86 27.46 14.71 -5.85
CA HIS A 86 26.66 13.58 -6.24
C HIS A 86 27.13 13.22 -7.64
N GLU A 87 27.82 12.09 -7.77
CA GLU A 87 28.07 11.50 -9.09
C GLU A 87 26.72 11.35 -9.78
N ASP A 88 26.68 11.58 -11.10
CA ASP A 88 25.49 11.34 -11.91
C ASP A 88 24.97 9.94 -11.54
N ASP A 89 23.69 9.81 -11.16
CA ASP A 89 23.09 8.54 -10.71
C ASP A 89 23.37 7.41 -11.72
N GLU A 90 24.51 6.71 -11.59
CA GLU A 90 24.87 5.52 -12.40
C GLU A 90 23.77 4.46 -12.25
N MET A 91 23.11 4.46 -11.08
CA MET A 91 21.90 3.71 -10.76
C MET A 91 20.75 3.92 -11.76
N VAL A 92 20.53 5.13 -12.29
CA VAL A 92 19.46 5.39 -13.28
C VAL A 92 19.79 4.74 -14.63
N LEU A 93 21.07 4.74 -15.02
CA LEU A 93 21.52 4.10 -16.26
C LEU A 93 21.48 2.57 -16.15
N ASP A 94 21.89 2.02 -15.01
CA ASP A 94 21.80 0.58 -14.71
C ASP A 94 20.35 0.11 -14.67
N ILE A 95 19.45 0.86 -14.03
CA ILE A 95 18.01 0.57 -14.02
C ILE A 95 17.45 0.62 -15.44
N LEU A 96 17.81 1.62 -16.26
CA LEU A 96 17.39 1.70 -17.65
C LEU A 96 17.88 0.51 -18.49
N GLU A 97 19.09 0.03 -18.27
CA GLU A 97 19.66 -1.14 -18.96
C GLU A 97 18.96 -2.45 -18.55
N ILE A 98 18.68 -2.63 -17.25
CA ILE A 98 17.91 -3.77 -16.73
C ILE A 98 16.47 -3.76 -17.24
N ILE A 99 15.84 -2.58 -17.29
CA ILE A 99 14.51 -2.39 -17.88
C ILE A 99 14.55 -2.83 -19.35
N HIS A 100 15.51 -2.35 -20.14
CA HIS A 100 15.67 -2.70 -21.56
C HIS A 100 15.79 -4.22 -21.77
N SER A 101 16.65 -4.87 -20.99
CA SER A 101 16.87 -6.32 -20.99
C SER A 101 15.59 -7.11 -20.64
N SER A 102 14.82 -6.64 -19.66
CA SER A 102 13.58 -7.30 -19.21
C SER A 102 12.44 -7.19 -20.24
N ILE A 103 12.49 -6.18 -21.12
CA ILE A 103 11.52 -5.98 -22.20
C ILE A 103 11.85 -6.90 -23.40
N GLU A 104 13.13 -7.02 -23.75
CA GLU A 104 13.59 -7.86 -24.87
C GLU A 104 13.27 -9.35 -24.68
N THR A 105 13.12 -9.79 -23.43
CA THR A 105 12.82 -11.19 -23.07
C THR A 105 11.32 -11.55 -23.17
N GLY A 106 10.46 -10.61 -23.56
CA GLY A 106 9.08 -10.90 -23.95
C GLY A 106 8.10 -11.11 -22.77
N ALA A 107 8.16 -10.23 -21.76
CA ALA A 107 7.17 -10.20 -20.69
C ALA A 107 5.79 -9.78 -21.24
N ASP A 108 4.99 -10.76 -21.64
CA ASP A 108 3.62 -10.59 -22.11
C ASP A 108 2.71 -10.30 -20.89
N ARG A 109 2.14 -9.07 -20.85
CA ARG A 109 1.09 -8.47 -19.98
C ARG A 109 1.55 -7.20 -19.25
N THR A 110 0.97 -6.06 -19.65
CA THR A 110 1.13 -4.71 -19.08
C THR A 110 1.16 -4.63 -17.55
N ALA A 111 0.31 -5.38 -16.86
CA ALA A 111 0.26 -5.38 -15.38
C ALA A 111 1.50 -6.01 -14.75
N THR A 112 1.95 -7.15 -15.27
CA THR A 112 3.17 -7.84 -14.82
C THR A 112 4.40 -7.00 -15.09
N PHE A 113 4.43 -6.27 -16.21
CA PHE A 113 5.51 -5.34 -16.54
C PHE A 113 5.65 -4.21 -15.50
N ILE A 114 4.57 -3.51 -15.17
CA ILE A 114 4.60 -2.39 -14.21
C ILE A 114 4.98 -2.87 -12.80
N GLU A 115 4.47 -4.03 -12.38
CA GLU A 115 4.84 -4.65 -11.10
C GLU A 115 6.33 -5.01 -11.04
N THR A 116 6.89 -5.53 -12.13
CA THR A 116 8.33 -5.80 -12.25
C THR A 116 9.15 -4.53 -12.16
N ILE A 117 8.76 -3.45 -12.85
CA ILE A 117 9.48 -2.17 -12.77
C ILE A 117 9.42 -1.59 -11.35
N ALA A 118 8.25 -1.64 -10.71
CA ALA A 118 8.10 -1.16 -9.34
C ALA A 118 8.96 -1.98 -8.35
N ALA A 119 9.08 -3.29 -8.54
CA ALA A 119 9.98 -4.12 -7.75
C ALA A 119 11.46 -3.74 -7.96
N LEU A 120 11.89 -3.56 -9.20
CA LEU A 120 13.27 -3.13 -9.51
C LEU A 120 13.61 -1.76 -8.91
N ALA A 121 12.66 -0.82 -8.91
CA ALA A 121 12.83 0.48 -8.28
C ALA A 121 12.81 0.43 -6.74
N THR A 122 12.26 -0.63 -6.15
CA THR A 122 12.11 -0.76 -4.69
C THR A 122 13.43 -1.10 -4.00
N ASP A 123 14.22 -2.01 -4.58
CA ASP A 123 15.42 -2.54 -3.94
C ASP A 123 16.45 -1.46 -3.56
N PRO A 124 16.80 -0.48 -4.42
CA PRO A 124 17.76 0.56 -4.06
C PRO A 124 17.27 1.48 -2.93
N VAL A 125 15.96 1.75 -2.88
CA VAL A 125 15.34 2.56 -1.82
C VAL A 125 15.38 1.82 -0.49
N VAL A 126 14.99 0.54 -0.48
CA VAL A 126 15.00 -0.30 0.73
C VAL A 126 16.42 -0.48 1.25
N GLU A 127 17.38 -0.76 0.37
CA GLU A 127 18.78 -0.95 0.73
C GLU A 127 19.36 0.32 1.35
N SER A 128 19.13 1.48 0.72
CA SER A 128 19.63 2.77 1.21
C SER A 128 18.91 3.22 2.49
N ALA A 129 17.62 2.91 2.66
CA ALA A 129 16.87 3.23 3.86
C ALA A 129 17.32 2.41 5.07
N ARG A 130 17.58 1.10 4.88
CA ARG A 130 17.91 0.15 5.94
C ARG A 130 19.40 0.01 6.23
N SER A 131 20.29 0.43 5.34
CA SER A 131 21.73 0.40 5.57
C SER A 131 22.20 1.70 6.22
N PRO A 132 22.57 1.72 7.52
CA PRO A 132 23.08 2.91 8.17
C PRO A 132 24.41 3.40 7.57
N GLU A 133 25.13 2.49 6.92
CA GLU A 133 26.42 2.76 6.25
C GLU A 133 26.25 3.44 4.89
N ARG A 134 25.08 3.32 4.25
CA ARG A 134 24.72 4.11 3.06
C ARG A 134 24.23 5.47 3.53
N GLY A 135 25.14 6.44 3.53
CA GLY A 135 24.87 7.79 4.03
C GLY A 135 23.85 8.58 3.21
N ASP A 136 23.44 8.12 2.03
CA ASP A 136 22.70 8.89 1.02
C ASP A 136 21.43 9.56 1.57
N TYR A 137 20.50 8.77 2.14
CA TYR A 137 19.29 9.31 2.76
C TYR A 137 19.56 10.11 4.03
N THR A 138 20.57 9.72 4.83
CA THR A 138 20.94 10.44 6.05
C THR A 138 21.42 11.85 5.71
N HIS A 139 22.30 11.99 4.71
CA HIS A 139 22.77 13.29 4.23
C HIS A 139 21.61 14.11 3.65
N PHE A 140 20.75 13.50 2.85
CA PHE A 140 19.59 14.17 2.27
C PHE A 140 18.65 14.73 3.36
N TRP A 141 18.29 13.95 4.37
CA TRP A 141 17.39 14.40 5.45
C TRP A 141 18.03 15.46 6.35
N LEU A 142 19.33 15.34 6.66
CA LEU A 142 20.06 16.38 7.38
C LEU A 142 20.09 17.69 6.57
N ALA A 143 20.32 17.60 5.26
CA ALA A 143 20.29 18.75 4.37
C ALA A 143 18.91 19.40 4.30
N ALA A 144 17.85 18.60 4.18
CA ALA A 144 16.46 19.07 4.19
C ALA A 144 16.10 19.79 5.50
N ALA A 145 16.54 19.28 6.64
CA ALA A 145 16.34 19.93 7.95
C ALA A 145 17.06 21.28 8.05
N VAL A 146 18.26 21.39 7.47
CA VAL A 146 19.07 22.62 7.49
C VAL A 146 18.60 23.63 6.44
N ALA A 147 18.08 23.18 5.30
CA ALA A 147 17.65 24.01 4.16
C ALA A 147 16.67 25.12 4.57
N LEU A 148 15.81 24.90 5.58
CA LEU A 148 14.90 25.91 6.10
C LEU A 148 15.60 27.16 6.67
N ASN A 149 16.87 27.03 7.05
CA ASN A 149 17.66 28.08 7.69
C ASN A 149 18.90 28.50 6.86
N ASP A 150 19.17 27.86 5.72
CA ASP A 150 20.34 28.11 4.87
C ASP A 150 19.98 28.09 3.38
N PRO A 151 19.84 29.27 2.73
CA PRO A 151 19.41 29.36 1.33
C PRO A 151 20.31 28.63 0.34
N GLU A 152 21.64 28.58 0.55
CA GLU A 152 22.53 27.88 -0.39
C GLU A 152 22.38 26.35 -0.26
N VAL A 153 22.12 25.84 0.95
CA VAL A 153 21.78 24.43 1.16
C VAL A 153 20.42 24.12 0.53
N ALA A 154 19.43 25.01 0.68
CA ALA A 154 18.13 24.87 0.02
C ALA A 154 18.26 24.85 -1.51
N ASP A 155 19.07 25.73 -2.09
CA ASP A 155 19.33 25.78 -3.53
C ASP A 155 20.03 24.51 -4.01
N ARG A 156 21.01 24.00 -3.26
CA ARG A 156 21.73 22.76 -3.56
C ARG A 156 20.81 21.53 -3.50
N VAL A 157 20.03 21.38 -2.44
CA VAL A 157 19.06 20.28 -2.27
C VAL A 157 17.96 20.37 -3.34
N GLY A 158 17.47 21.58 -3.63
CA GLY A 158 16.52 21.79 -4.71
C GLY A 158 17.08 21.46 -6.09
N ALA A 159 18.36 21.75 -6.33
CA ALA A 159 19.04 21.37 -7.58
C ALA A 159 19.21 19.85 -7.69
N LEU A 160 19.55 19.16 -6.60
CA LEU A 160 19.61 17.71 -6.54
C LEU A 160 18.26 17.07 -6.88
N LEU A 161 17.19 17.48 -6.18
CA LEU A 161 15.84 16.97 -6.44
C LEU A 161 15.38 17.19 -7.89
N ARG A 162 15.64 18.38 -8.45
CA ARG A 162 15.35 18.64 -9.87
C ARG A 162 16.16 17.76 -10.81
N GLY A 163 17.43 17.49 -10.48
CA GLY A 163 18.30 16.58 -11.24
C GLY A 163 17.74 15.16 -11.24
N THR A 164 17.41 14.62 -10.07
CA THR A 164 16.81 13.30 -9.89
C THR A 164 15.49 13.17 -10.65
N VAL A 165 14.59 14.16 -10.54
CA VAL A 165 13.33 14.20 -11.31
C VAL A 165 13.60 14.15 -12.81
N SER A 166 14.51 14.99 -13.30
CA SER A 166 14.87 15.05 -14.73
C SER A 166 15.45 13.72 -15.25
N SER A 167 16.20 13.01 -14.41
CA SER A 167 16.75 11.68 -14.72
C SER A 167 15.63 10.63 -14.80
N TYR A 168 14.69 10.65 -13.87
CA TYR A 168 13.57 9.70 -13.84
C TYR A 168 12.53 9.93 -14.94
N GLU A 169 12.35 11.17 -15.42
CA GLU A 169 11.43 11.47 -16.53
C GLU A 169 11.69 10.56 -17.74
N ARG A 170 12.96 10.30 -18.11
CA ARG A 170 13.28 9.41 -19.24
C ARG A 170 12.84 7.97 -19.00
N VAL A 171 13.07 7.46 -17.78
CA VAL A 171 12.68 6.11 -17.37
C VAL A 171 11.16 5.98 -17.42
N ILE A 172 10.47 6.92 -16.79
CA ILE A 172 9.01 6.92 -16.68
C ILE A 172 8.37 7.07 -18.05
N GLY A 173 8.88 7.96 -18.90
CA GLY A 173 8.41 8.13 -20.27
C GLY A 173 8.50 6.81 -21.05
N ARG A 174 9.61 6.09 -20.90
CA ARG A 174 9.79 4.78 -21.55
C ARG A 174 8.85 3.71 -20.98
N VAL A 175 8.65 3.70 -19.67
CA VAL A 175 7.69 2.79 -19.02
C VAL A 175 6.25 3.06 -19.49
N LEU A 176 5.85 4.32 -19.65
CA LEU A 176 4.53 4.70 -20.17
C LEU A 176 4.33 4.20 -21.61
N GLU A 177 5.29 4.46 -22.50
CA GLU A 177 5.24 3.97 -23.89
C GLU A 177 5.06 2.46 -23.96
N LEU A 178 5.85 1.71 -23.18
CA LEU A 178 5.88 0.25 -23.23
C LEU A 178 4.69 -0.40 -22.52
N SER A 179 4.19 0.23 -21.47
CA SER A 179 2.96 -0.22 -20.80
C SER A 179 1.69 0.15 -21.57
N GLY A 180 1.80 0.93 -22.67
CA GLY A 180 0.64 1.43 -23.39
C GLY A 180 -0.20 2.36 -22.53
N ARG A 181 0.45 3.17 -21.68
CA ARG A 181 -0.20 4.11 -20.76
C ARG A 181 0.15 5.55 -21.09
N VAL A 182 -0.76 6.45 -20.74
CA VAL A 182 -0.61 7.90 -20.82
C VAL A 182 -0.93 8.52 -19.47
N LEU A 183 -0.47 9.74 -19.27
CA LEU A 183 -0.81 10.51 -18.07
C LEU A 183 -2.29 10.91 -18.09
N VAL A 184 -2.88 11.03 -16.90
CA VAL A 184 -4.21 11.65 -16.74
C VAL A 184 -4.14 13.15 -17.03
N ASP A 185 -5.27 13.73 -17.42
CA ASP A 185 -5.32 15.15 -17.83
C ASP A 185 -4.85 16.07 -16.68
N GLY A 186 -3.97 17.02 -17.01
CA GLY A 186 -3.43 17.98 -16.04
C GLY A 186 -2.18 17.52 -15.29
N ILE A 187 -1.70 16.30 -15.53
CA ILE A 187 -0.43 15.79 -14.99
C ILE A 187 0.60 15.70 -16.12
N ASP A 188 1.78 16.27 -15.89
CA ASP A 188 2.94 16.09 -16.76
C ASP A 188 3.93 15.06 -16.20
N LEU A 189 4.90 14.69 -17.02
CA LEU A 189 5.89 13.67 -16.67
C LEU A 189 6.75 14.09 -15.48
N SER A 190 7.01 15.39 -15.35
CA SER A 190 7.76 15.97 -14.24
C SER A 190 7.02 15.82 -12.92
N THR A 191 5.71 16.08 -12.94
CA THR A 191 4.82 15.93 -11.79
C THR A 191 4.74 14.47 -11.35
N LEU A 192 4.62 13.52 -12.30
CA LEU A 192 4.68 12.09 -11.98
C LEU A 192 6.03 11.69 -11.36
N ALA A 193 7.14 12.12 -11.96
CA ALA A 193 8.47 11.86 -11.43
C ALA A 193 8.64 12.42 -10.00
N GLN A 194 8.17 13.65 -9.75
CA GLN A 194 8.18 14.25 -8.41
C GLN A 194 7.34 13.45 -7.40
N MET A 195 6.14 12.99 -7.79
CA MET A 195 5.28 12.20 -6.92
C MET A 195 5.92 10.85 -6.58
N LEU A 196 6.57 10.19 -7.53
CA LEU A 196 7.28 8.94 -7.30
C LEU A 196 8.50 9.15 -6.40
N THR A 197 9.32 10.19 -6.65
CA THR A 197 10.43 10.53 -5.76
C THR A 197 9.95 10.78 -4.33
N ALA A 198 8.90 11.61 -4.15
CA ALA A 198 8.34 11.88 -2.82
C ALA A 198 7.78 10.62 -2.13
N ALA A 199 7.17 9.72 -2.90
CA ALA A 199 6.68 8.45 -2.38
C ALA A 199 7.82 7.55 -1.90
N GLY A 200 8.92 7.47 -2.66
CA GLY A 200 10.13 6.74 -2.29
C GLY A 200 10.79 7.31 -1.03
N ASP A 201 11.00 8.63 -1.01
CA ASP A 201 11.60 9.34 0.12
C ASP A 201 10.77 9.18 1.40
N GLY A 202 9.44 9.30 1.30
CA GLY A 202 8.52 9.10 2.41
C GLY A 202 8.54 7.67 2.94
N ALA A 203 8.53 6.68 2.04
CA ALA A 203 8.63 5.27 2.43
C ALA A 203 9.99 4.94 3.07
N ALA A 204 11.08 5.54 2.58
CA ALA A 204 12.42 5.38 3.14
C ALA A 204 12.49 5.87 4.61
N ILE A 205 11.83 7.00 4.93
CA ILE A 205 11.73 7.50 6.31
C ILE A 205 11.00 6.47 7.19
N VAL A 206 9.86 5.95 6.74
CA VAL A 206 9.07 4.96 7.50
C VAL A 206 9.91 3.70 7.74
N LEU A 207 10.57 3.17 6.70
CA LEU A 207 11.44 1.98 6.81
C LEU A 207 12.63 2.19 7.75
N ARG A 208 13.15 3.42 7.83
CA ARG A 208 14.25 3.75 8.73
C ARG A 208 13.80 3.85 10.18
N LEU A 209 12.64 4.44 10.44
CA LEU A 209 12.15 4.73 11.79
C LEU A 209 11.37 3.57 12.44
N ASP A 210 10.72 2.73 11.63
CA ASP A 210 9.95 1.59 12.09
C ASP A 210 10.60 0.26 11.64
N PRO A 211 11.26 -0.47 12.56
CA PRO A 211 11.87 -1.76 12.26
C PRO A 211 10.86 -2.83 11.79
N MET A 212 9.57 -2.67 12.12
CA MET A 212 8.51 -3.60 11.74
C MET A 212 7.89 -3.27 10.37
N ALA A 213 8.20 -2.10 9.78
CA ALA A 213 7.67 -1.72 8.48
C ALA A 213 8.16 -2.66 7.37
N GLU A 214 7.23 -3.16 6.56
CA GLU A 214 7.53 -4.09 5.48
C GLU A 214 8.22 -3.38 4.30
N PRO A 215 9.34 -3.90 3.75
CA PRO A 215 9.99 -3.35 2.56
C PRO A 215 9.06 -3.18 1.35
N ASP A 216 8.03 -4.03 1.25
CA ASP A 216 7.01 -3.98 0.21
C ASP A 216 6.18 -2.68 0.20
N LEU A 217 6.26 -1.88 1.26
CA LEU A 217 5.64 -0.55 1.34
C LEU A 217 6.07 0.35 0.16
N VAL A 218 7.37 0.38 -0.18
CA VAL A 218 7.91 1.23 -1.25
C VAL A 218 7.27 0.84 -2.59
N ARG A 219 7.25 -0.46 -2.89
CA ARG A 219 6.63 -1.01 -4.11
C ARG A 219 5.16 -0.64 -4.20
N ARG A 220 4.41 -0.81 -3.12
CA ARG A 220 2.98 -0.45 -3.04
C ARG A 220 2.76 1.04 -3.28
N MET A 221 3.60 1.92 -2.73
CA MET A 221 3.50 3.36 -2.92
C MET A 221 3.82 3.77 -4.37
N PHE A 222 4.86 3.22 -4.99
CA PHE A 222 5.17 3.47 -6.39
C PHE A 222 4.03 3.03 -7.31
N LEU A 223 3.49 1.82 -7.11
CA LEU A 223 2.35 1.34 -7.88
C LEU A 223 1.12 2.22 -7.67
N ALA A 224 0.80 2.59 -6.43
CA ALA A 224 -0.36 3.44 -6.12
C ALA A 224 -0.27 4.80 -6.82
N VAL A 225 0.88 5.48 -6.73
CA VAL A 225 1.11 6.77 -7.39
C VAL A 225 1.04 6.62 -8.90
N PHE A 226 1.81 5.69 -9.46
CA PHE A 226 1.88 5.50 -10.91
C PHE A 226 0.50 5.19 -11.50
N ILE A 227 -0.25 4.31 -10.86
CA ILE A 227 -1.59 3.93 -11.34
C ILE A 227 -2.60 5.06 -11.15
N ALA A 228 -2.54 5.82 -10.05
CA ALA A 228 -3.47 6.92 -9.81
C ALA A 228 -3.38 8.05 -10.85
N VAL A 229 -2.22 8.23 -11.48
CA VAL A 229 -1.94 9.37 -12.38
C VAL A 229 -1.68 8.96 -13.82
N THR A 230 -1.90 7.69 -14.16
CA THR A 230 -1.77 7.17 -15.52
C THR A 230 -2.99 6.34 -15.90
N ARG A 231 -3.32 6.29 -17.19
CA ARG A 231 -4.38 5.47 -17.77
C ARG A 231 -3.87 4.72 -18.98
N SER A 232 -4.38 3.53 -19.24
CA SER A 232 -4.18 2.82 -20.51
C SER A 232 -4.64 3.70 -21.69
N VAL A 233 -3.89 3.66 -22.79
CA VAL A 233 -4.25 4.28 -24.08
C VAL A 233 -5.50 3.63 -24.67
N ASP A 234 -5.69 2.34 -24.39
CA ASP A 234 -6.88 1.59 -24.77
C ASP A 234 -7.89 1.60 -23.61
N ASP A 235 -8.67 2.69 -23.50
CA ASP A 235 -9.99 2.96 -22.86
C ASP A 235 -10.47 2.12 -21.63
N SER A 236 -9.61 1.37 -20.94
CA SER A 236 -10.01 0.33 -19.97
C SER A 236 -9.63 0.61 -18.52
N ASP A 237 -9.06 1.79 -18.23
CA ASP A 237 -8.39 2.06 -16.95
C ASP A 237 -9.13 2.97 -15.96
N ASP A 238 -10.25 3.58 -16.37
CA ASP A 238 -11.14 4.26 -15.43
C ASP A 238 -11.69 3.30 -14.36
N LEU A 239 -11.68 1.99 -14.63
CA LEU A 239 -12.16 0.96 -13.72
C LEU A 239 -11.22 0.75 -12.52
N PHE A 240 -9.91 0.91 -12.66
CA PHE A 240 -8.97 0.63 -11.58
C PHE A 240 -8.86 1.79 -10.58
N ALA A 241 -8.86 3.04 -11.07
CA ALA A 241 -8.98 4.22 -10.22
C ALA A 241 -10.33 4.24 -9.48
N THR A 242 -11.44 3.87 -10.15
CA THR A 242 -12.75 3.71 -9.50
C THR A 242 -12.74 2.57 -8.46
N ARG A 243 -12.04 1.45 -8.71
CA ARG A 243 -11.84 0.36 -7.74
C ARG A 243 -10.99 0.76 -6.51
N LEU A 244 -10.04 1.68 -6.69
CA LEU A 244 -9.18 2.17 -5.61
C LEU A 244 -9.83 3.28 -4.77
N VAL A 245 -10.53 4.22 -5.42
CA VAL A 245 -11.09 5.45 -4.80
C VAL A 245 -12.56 5.30 -4.41
N GLY A 246 -13.37 4.54 -5.15
CA GLY A 246 -14.82 4.48 -4.97
C GLY A 246 -15.28 3.59 -3.82
N GLY A 247 -15.87 4.19 -2.79
CA GLY A 247 -16.98 3.52 -2.10
C GLY A 247 -18.15 3.33 -3.07
N ARG A 248 -19.04 2.36 -2.81
CA ARG A 248 -20.24 2.16 -3.64
C ARG A 248 -20.96 3.51 -3.81
N ASN A 249 -21.18 3.94 -5.05
CA ASN A 249 -22.07 5.06 -5.32
C ASN A 249 -23.39 4.49 -5.87
N PRO A 250 -24.35 4.12 -4.99
CA PRO A 250 -25.62 3.53 -5.41
C PRO A 250 -26.48 4.49 -6.25
N LEU A 251 -26.11 5.78 -6.35
CA LEU A 251 -26.80 6.77 -7.18
C LEU A 251 -26.34 6.78 -8.64
N SER A 252 -25.28 6.03 -8.99
CA SER A 252 -24.77 5.97 -10.37
C SER A 252 -25.70 5.25 -11.35
N LEU A 253 -26.54 4.34 -10.84
CA LEU A 253 -27.52 3.59 -11.62
C LEU A 253 -28.92 3.86 -11.10
N SER A 254 -29.88 4.06 -12.00
CA SER A 254 -31.30 4.09 -11.66
C SER A 254 -31.79 2.70 -11.20
N LEU A 255 -32.90 2.65 -10.46
CA LEU A 255 -33.52 1.38 -10.02
C LEU A 255 -33.80 0.44 -11.20
N SER A 256 -34.31 0.96 -12.32
CA SER A 256 -34.53 0.17 -13.54
C SER A 256 -33.23 -0.40 -14.13
N GLN A 257 -32.11 0.31 -14.01
CA GLN A 257 -30.82 -0.21 -14.48
C GLN A 257 -30.29 -1.27 -13.52
N LEU A 258 -30.47 -1.11 -12.22
CA LEU A 258 -30.11 -2.13 -11.23
C LEU A 258 -30.91 -3.44 -11.43
N GLU A 259 -32.19 -3.33 -11.78
CA GLU A 259 -33.04 -4.48 -12.14
C GLU A 259 -32.52 -5.17 -13.41
N VAL A 260 -32.17 -4.42 -14.46
CA VAL A 260 -31.59 -4.98 -15.69
C VAL A 260 -30.26 -5.69 -15.41
N VAL A 261 -29.40 -5.13 -14.56
CA VAL A 261 -28.15 -5.77 -14.13
C VAL A 261 -28.45 -7.08 -13.40
N ARG A 262 -29.39 -7.06 -12.46
CA ARG A 262 -29.83 -8.24 -11.73
C ARG A 262 -30.29 -9.35 -12.68
N ASP A 263 -31.21 -9.04 -13.58
CA ASP A 263 -31.78 -10.00 -14.53
C ASP A 263 -30.69 -10.56 -15.48
N THR A 264 -29.76 -9.70 -15.90
CA THR A 264 -28.62 -10.10 -16.75
C THR A 264 -27.68 -11.05 -16.02
N VAL A 265 -27.32 -10.75 -14.77
CA VAL A 265 -26.48 -11.63 -13.94
C VAL A 265 -27.13 -13.00 -13.77
N LEU A 266 -28.43 -13.02 -13.42
CA LEU A 266 -29.17 -14.27 -13.24
C LEU A 266 -29.25 -15.07 -14.54
N ALA A 267 -29.55 -14.42 -15.67
CA ALA A 267 -29.61 -15.10 -16.97
C ALA A 267 -28.26 -15.74 -17.38
N ILE A 268 -27.13 -15.05 -17.14
CA ILE A 268 -25.80 -15.62 -17.40
C ILE A 268 -25.52 -16.78 -16.43
N PHE A 269 -25.79 -16.57 -15.14
CA PHE A 269 -25.55 -17.56 -14.10
C PHE A 269 -26.33 -18.86 -14.31
N GLU A 270 -27.61 -18.78 -14.65
CA GLU A 270 -28.47 -19.95 -14.88
C GLU A 270 -28.06 -20.72 -16.14
N ARG A 271 -27.66 -20.01 -17.20
CA ARG A 271 -27.33 -20.62 -18.48
C ARG A 271 -25.92 -21.22 -18.52
N GLU A 272 -24.95 -20.54 -17.91
CA GLU A 272 -23.51 -20.80 -18.11
C GLU A 272 -22.72 -20.93 -16.80
N GLY A 273 -23.36 -20.69 -15.65
CA GLY A 273 -22.73 -20.78 -14.33
C GLY A 273 -21.92 -19.54 -13.96
N TRP A 274 -21.43 -19.53 -12.71
CA TRP A 274 -20.75 -18.37 -12.11
C TRP A 274 -19.49 -17.93 -12.86
N ALA A 275 -18.71 -18.87 -13.41
CA ALA A 275 -17.48 -18.56 -14.13
C ALA A 275 -17.70 -17.65 -15.35
N ALA A 276 -18.89 -17.65 -15.93
CA ALA A 276 -19.27 -16.84 -17.07
C ALA A 276 -19.68 -15.40 -16.68
N VAL A 277 -19.93 -15.12 -15.40
CA VAL A 277 -20.36 -13.81 -14.91
C VAL A 277 -19.14 -12.89 -14.76
N THR A 278 -19.06 -11.89 -15.65
CA THR A 278 -18.03 -10.85 -15.62
C THR A 278 -18.68 -9.48 -15.78
N LEU A 279 -18.03 -8.43 -15.28
CA LEU A 279 -18.52 -7.06 -15.40
C LEU A 279 -18.67 -6.64 -16.86
N ALA A 280 -17.65 -6.87 -17.69
CA ALA A 280 -17.69 -6.63 -19.13
C ALA A 280 -18.88 -7.31 -19.83
N ARG A 281 -19.15 -8.58 -19.48
CA ARG A 281 -20.24 -9.34 -20.10
C ARG A 281 -21.62 -8.87 -19.64
N VAL A 282 -21.76 -8.59 -18.35
CA VAL A 282 -23.00 -8.04 -17.78
C VAL A 282 -23.27 -6.66 -18.39
N GLY A 283 -22.26 -5.79 -18.49
CA GLY A 283 -22.38 -4.47 -19.11
C GLY A 283 -22.81 -4.55 -20.57
N GLY A 284 -22.13 -5.41 -21.36
CA GLY A 284 -22.46 -5.60 -22.77
C GLY A 284 -23.90 -6.09 -23.02
N LEU A 285 -24.45 -6.95 -22.14
CA LEU A 285 -25.82 -7.45 -22.26
C LEU A 285 -26.87 -6.50 -21.67
N ALA A 286 -26.52 -5.77 -20.60
CA ALA A 286 -27.38 -4.77 -19.96
C ALA A 286 -27.43 -3.44 -20.72
N GLY A 287 -26.57 -3.24 -21.72
CA GLY A 287 -26.42 -1.96 -22.42
C GLY A 287 -25.81 -0.87 -21.53
N LEU A 288 -24.99 -1.26 -20.56
CA LEU A 288 -24.31 -0.36 -19.62
C LEU A 288 -22.81 -0.38 -19.88
N SER A 289 -22.17 0.76 -19.66
CA SER A 289 -20.71 0.81 -19.68
C SER A 289 -20.13 0.03 -18.49
N GLU A 290 -18.94 -0.56 -18.65
CA GLU A 290 -18.28 -1.24 -17.53
C GLU A 290 -17.94 -0.25 -16.40
N SER A 291 -17.73 1.03 -16.72
CA SER A 291 -17.53 2.12 -15.75
C SER A 291 -18.75 2.36 -14.87
N ASP A 292 -19.96 2.39 -15.45
CA ASP A 292 -21.19 2.55 -14.68
C ASP A 292 -21.37 1.37 -13.71
N LEU A 293 -21.07 0.15 -14.18
CA LEU A 293 -21.12 -1.04 -13.35
C LEU A 293 -20.08 -1.02 -12.22
N VAL A 294 -18.84 -0.62 -12.49
CA VAL A 294 -17.77 -0.59 -11.47
C VAL A 294 -18.05 0.41 -10.35
N SER A 295 -18.77 1.50 -10.64
CA SER A 295 -19.17 2.46 -9.61
C SER A 295 -20.14 1.89 -8.55
N VAL A 296 -20.87 0.82 -8.89
CA VAL A 296 -21.81 0.12 -8.01
C VAL A 296 -21.26 -1.24 -7.55
N TYR A 297 -20.57 -1.94 -8.45
CA TYR A 297 -19.97 -3.26 -8.27
C TYR A 297 -18.46 -3.19 -8.59
N PRO A 298 -17.61 -2.79 -7.62
CA PRO A 298 -16.19 -2.53 -7.87
C PRO A 298 -15.46 -3.70 -8.54
N THR A 299 -15.82 -4.93 -8.17
CA THR A 299 -15.26 -6.14 -8.73
C THR A 299 -16.38 -7.11 -9.12
N ARG A 300 -16.07 -8.08 -9.99
CA ARG A 300 -17.01 -9.16 -10.33
C ARG A 300 -17.58 -9.88 -9.09
N HIS A 301 -16.82 -9.88 -7.99
CA HIS A 301 -17.21 -10.51 -6.74
C HIS A 301 -18.43 -9.84 -6.10
N HIS A 302 -18.64 -8.55 -6.32
CA HIS A 302 -19.80 -7.83 -5.80
C HIS A 302 -21.12 -8.23 -6.49
N LEU A 303 -21.04 -8.84 -7.69
CA LEU A 303 -22.20 -9.44 -8.35
C LEU A 303 -22.61 -10.79 -7.73
N ALA A 304 -21.77 -11.39 -6.89
CA ALA A 304 -22.03 -12.71 -6.29
C ALA A 304 -23.26 -12.68 -5.37
N ALA A 305 -23.51 -11.54 -4.72
CA ALA A 305 -24.70 -11.35 -3.88
C ALA A 305 -26.00 -11.57 -4.67
N ILE A 306 -26.09 -11.05 -5.91
CA ILE A 306 -27.27 -11.21 -6.77
C ILE A 306 -27.57 -12.69 -7.04
N ALA A 307 -26.53 -13.45 -7.43
CA ALA A 307 -26.70 -14.88 -7.71
C ALA A 307 -26.97 -15.69 -6.44
N TRP A 308 -26.35 -15.31 -5.31
CA TRP A 308 -26.58 -15.94 -4.02
C TRP A 308 -28.00 -15.68 -3.49
N ASP A 309 -28.55 -14.49 -3.67
CA ASP A 309 -29.91 -14.15 -3.26
C ASP A 309 -30.96 -15.02 -3.97
N GLU A 310 -30.76 -15.37 -5.25
CA GLU A 310 -31.66 -16.29 -5.94
C GLU A 310 -31.53 -17.73 -5.43
N VAL A 311 -30.31 -18.18 -5.12
CA VAL A 311 -30.08 -19.47 -4.46
C VAL A 311 -30.81 -19.51 -3.10
N MET A 312 -30.70 -18.43 -2.32
CA MET A 312 -31.37 -18.30 -1.04
C MET A 312 -32.90 -18.22 -1.17
N ALA A 313 -33.41 -17.55 -2.20
CA ALA A 313 -34.83 -17.52 -2.50
C ALA A 313 -35.37 -18.93 -2.83
N ALA A 314 -34.61 -19.73 -3.59
CA ALA A 314 -34.97 -21.13 -3.87
C ALA A 314 -34.97 -21.99 -2.60
N ILE A 315 -33.97 -21.83 -1.71
CA ILE A 315 -33.93 -22.50 -0.41
C ILE A 315 -35.12 -22.08 0.47
N GLY A 316 -35.41 -20.78 0.53
CA GLY A 316 -36.54 -20.22 1.28
C GLY A 316 -37.89 -20.79 0.81
N ARG A 317 -38.10 -20.91 -0.51
CA ARG A 317 -39.30 -21.56 -1.08
C ARG A 317 -39.43 -23.02 -0.66
N ARG A 318 -38.31 -23.78 -0.62
CA ARG A 318 -38.31 -25.18 -0.13
C ARG A 318 -38.60 -25.25 1.36
N SER A 319 -37.99 -24.37 2.16
CA SER A 319 -38.20 -24.29 3.61
C SER A 319 -39.65 -23.96 3.96
N ALA A 320 -40.28 -23.01 3.26
CA ALA A 320 -41.69 -22.67 3.46
C ALA A 320 -42.63 -23.88 3.25
N GLY A 321 -42.28 -24.79 2.33
CA GLY A 321 -43.01 -26.04 2.11
C GLY A 321 -42.89 -27.07 3.24
N ARG A 322 -42.01 -26.86 4.23
CA ARG A 322 -41.81 -27.73 5.41
C ARG A 322 -42.61 -27.26 6.64
N SER A 323 -43.52 -26.30 6.47
CA SER A 323 -44.37 -25.77 7.53
C SER A 323 -45.12 -26.89 8.27
N GLY A 324 -44.96 -26.97 9.60
CA GLY A 324 -45.64 -27.96 10.45
C GLY A 324 -44.77 -29.13 10.94
N ARG A 325 -43.49 -29.19 10.54
CA ARG A 325 -42.49 -30.10 11.13
C ARG A 325 -41.88 -29.54 12.42
N ALA A 326 -41.20 -30.37 13.20
CA ALA A 326 -40.48 -29.92 14.38
C ALA A 326 -39.35 -28.95 13.98
N ALA A 327 -39.13 -27.89 14.76
CA ALA A 327 -38.17 -26.83 14.44
C ALA A 327 -36.73 -27.36 14.25
N VAL A 328 -36.34 -28.37 15.03
CA VAL A 328 -35.04 -29.04 14.92
C VAL A 328 -34.87 -29.76 13.58
N ASP A 329 -35.92 -30.43 13.09
CA ASP A 329 -35.91 -31.10 11.78
C ASP A 329 -35.85 -30.08 10.64
N VAL A 330 -36.61 -28.98 10.76
CA VAL A 330 -36.58 -27.88 9.78
C VAL A 330 -35.21 -27.22 9.75
N LEU A 331 -34.57 -27.03 10.90
CA LEU A 331 -33.22 -26.49 11.00
C LEU A 331 -32.20 -27.44 10.34
N GLY A 332 -32.29 -28.74 10.61
CA GLY A 332 -31.44 -29.75 9.99
C GLY A 332 -31.53 -29.74 8.46
N ASP A 333 -32.76 -29.77 7.94
CA ASP A 333 -33.02 -29.70 6.50
C ASP A 333 -32.51 -28.38 5.88
N LEU A 334 -32.68 -27.25 6.58
CA LEU A 334 -32.24 -25.93 6.10
C LEU A 334 -30.70 -25.83 6.05
N VAL A 335 -30.01 -26.30 7.10
CA VAL A 335 -28.55 -26.34 7.14
C VAL A 335 -27.99 -27.27 6.06
N ALA A 336 -28.64 -28.41 5.82
CA ALA A 336 -28.27 -29.33 4.75
C ALA A 336 -28.42 -28.68 3.37
N ASP A 337 -29.55 -28.02 3.10
CA ASP A 337 -29.78 -27.28 1.84
C ASP A 337 -28.72 -26.18 1.63
N LEU A 338 -28.36 -25.46 2.70
CA LEU A 338 -27.33 -24.41 2.68
C LEU A 338 -25.95 -24.98 2.39
N ALA A 339 -25.56 -26.06 3.08
CA ALA A 339 -24.28 -26.72 2.89
C ALA A 339 -24.15 -27.30 1.48
N GLU A 340 -25.19 -27.95 0.97
CA GLU A 340 -25.23 -28.48 -0.39
C GLU A 340 -25.12 -27.35 -1.43
N ALA A 341 -25.89 -26.26 -1.25
CA ALA A 341 -25.85 -25.12 -2.15
C ALA A 341 -24.48 -24.43 -2.16
N ALA A 342 -23.85 -24.27 -1.00
CA ALA A 342 -22.53 -23.66 -0.85
C ALA A 342 -21.42 -24.54 -1.46
N CYS A 343 -21.40 -25.84 -1.14
CA CYS A 343 -20.40 -26.80 -1.65
C CYS A 343 -20.52 -27.08 -3.15
N SER A 344 -21.72 -27.02 -3.72
CA SER A 344 -21.91 -27.14 -5.17
C SER A 344 -21.53 -25.87 -5.93
N ARG A 345 -21.38 -24.73 -5.24
CA ARG A 345 -21.11 -23.40 -5.83
C ARG A 345 -19.91 -22.70 -5.17
N ARG A 346 -18.85 -23.45 -4.86
CA ARG A 346 -17.66 -22.97 -4.13
C ARG A 346 -17.05 -21.69 -4.71
N SER A 347 -16.99 -21.56 -6.03
CA SER A 347 -16.45 -20.37 -6.71
C SER A 347 -17.32 -19.11 -6.54
N LEU A 348 -18.64 -19.29 -6.45
CA LEU A 348 -19.59 -18.23 -6.13
C LEU A 348 -19.43 -17.81 -4.66
N VAL A 349 -19.37 -18.79 -3.75
CA VAL A 349 -19.19 -18.55 -2.31
C VAL A 349 -17.86 -17.84 -2.02
N ALA A 350 -16.77 -18.27 -2.65
CA ALA A 350 -15.47 -17.60 -2.53
C ALA A 350 -15.54 -16.14 -3.03
N SER A 351 -16.32 -15.88 -4.08
CA SER A 351 -16.53 -14.51 -4.57
C SER A 351 -17.37 -13.68 -3.61
N LEU A 352 -18.41 -14.26 -3.00
CA LEU A 352 -19.20 -13.60 -1.96
C LEU A 352 -18.32 -13.18 -0.77
N LEU A 353 -17.44 -14.08 -0.31
CA LEU A 353 -16.49 -13.80 0.78
C LEU A 353 -15.46 -12.74 0.39
N ALA A 354 -14.94 -12.78 -0.85
CA ALA A 354 -14.01 -11.77 -1.35
C ALA A 354 -14.64 -10.37 -1.41
N ALA A 355 -15.92 -10.26 -1.79
CA ALA A 355 -16.65 -9.00 -1.74
C ALA A 355 -16.84 -8.50 -0.30
N ARG A 356 -17.22 -9.37 0.64
CA ARG A 356 -17.35 -9.01 2.07
C ARG A 356 -16.03 -8.51 2.67
N LEU A 357 -14.91 -9.15 2.34
CA LEU A 357 -13.58 -8.72 2.78
C LEU A 357 -13.17 -7.37 2.18
N HIS A 358 -13.53 -7.15 0.91
CA HIS A 358 -13.30 -5.87 0.25
C HIS A 358 -14.08 -4.73 0.92
N ASP A 359 -15.35 -4.97 1.26
CA ASP A 359 -16.19 -3.98 1.95
C ASP A 359 -15.68 -3.73 3.39
N SER A 360 -15.23 -4.77 4.12
CA SER A 360 -14.75 -4.64 5.51
C SER A 360 -13.41 -3.92 5.66
N THR A 361 -12.55 -3.99 4.65
CA THR A 361 -11.26 -3.26 4.63
C THR A 361 -11.42 -1.77 4.31
N ARG A 362 -12.62 -1.35 3.86
CA ARG A 362 -12.91 0.03 3.44
C ARG A 362 -13.94 0.76 4.32
N ALA A 363 -14.71 0.05 5.14
CA ALA A 363 -15.64 0.67 6.08
C ALA A 363 -14.88 1.29 7.27
N ASP A 364 -15.12 2.58 7.54
CA ASP A 364 -14.74 3.20 8.81
C ASP A 364 -15.38 2.39 9.94
N LEU A 365 -14.58 1.92 10.91
CA LEU A 365 -14.96 1.03 12.01
C LEU A 365 -16.00 1.62 12.99
N SER A 366 -16.64 2.74 12.64
CA SER A 366 -17.46 3.55 13.55
C SER A 366 -18.94 3.14 13.63
N ASP A 367 -19.48 2.40 12.65
CA ASP A 367 -20.73 1.64 12.81
C ASP A 367 -20.94 0.69 11.60
N PRO A 368 -20.60 -0.61 11.67
CA PRO A 368 -21.02 -1.54 10.63
C PRO A 368 -22.52 -1.79 10.83
N GLU A 369 -23.37 -1.03 10.12
CA GLU A 369 -24.76 -1.45 9.94
C GLU A 369 -24.75 -2.91 9.47
N PRO A 370 -25.46 -3.83 10.14
CA PRO A 370 -25.44 -5.23 9.79
C PRO A 370 -25.99 -5.38 8.37
N VAL A 371 -25.12 -5.82 7.45
CA VAL A 371 -25.54 -6.17 6.09
C VAL A 371 -26.60 -7.28 6.19
N ASP A 372 -27.83 -6.94 5.84
CA ASP A 372 -28.95 -7.90 5.75
C ASP A 372 -28.54 -9.07 4.86
N ASP A 373 -28.52 -10.27 5.45
CA ASP A 373 -28.13 -11.50 4.78
C ASP A 373 -29.35 -12.45 4.84
N PRO A 374 -29.98 -12.74 3.68
CA PRO A 374 -31.16 -13.59 3.62
C PRO A 374 -30.96 -14.98 4.24
N ALA A 375 -29.74 -15.51 4.27
CA ALA A 375 -29.43 -16.77 4.93
C ALA A 375 -29.51 -16.67 6.45
N VAL A 376 -29.09 -15.52 7.00
CA VAL A 376 -29.19 -15.22 8.43
C VAL A 376 -30.64 -15.02 8.82
N ASP A 377 -31.44 -14.34 8.00
CA ASP A 377 -32.88 -14.19 8.23
C ASP A 377 -33.60 -15.53 8.23
N LEU A 378 -33.29 -16.39 7.26
CA LEU A 378 -33.88 -17.73 7.17
C LEU A 378 -33.51 -18.59 8.38
N LEU A 379 -32.24 -18.63 8.79
CA LEU A 379 -31.82 -19.39 9.97
C LEU A 379 -32.39 -18.81 11.27
N ALA A 380 -32.35 -17.49 11.44
CA ALA A 380 -32.91 -16.82 12.61
C ALA A 380 -34.42 -17.05 12.73
N SER A 381 -35.15 -17.12 11.61
CA SER A 381 -36.59 -17.43 11.62
C SER A 381 -36.92 -18.82 12.17
N VAL A 382 -36.00 -19.79 12.03
CA VAL A 382 -36.17 -21.15 12.54
C VAL A 382 -35.68 -21.27 13.98
N ILE A 383 -34.60 -20.56 14.34
CA ILE A 383 -34.02 -20.58 15.70
C ILE A 383 -34.88 -19.74 16.68
N GLY A 384 -35.60 -18.73 16.20
CA GLY A 384 -36.39 -17.80 17.02
C GLY A 384 -35.60 -16.56 17.47
N ASP A 385 -36.29 -15.59 18.07
CA ASP A 385 -35.70 -14.32 18.54
C ASP A 385 -35.65 -14.27 20.07
N ASP A 386 -34.49 -13.88 20.61
CA ASP A 386 -34.20 -13.72 22.05
C ASP A 386 -33.46 -12.39 22.31
N GLY A 387 -33.79 -11.33 21.55
CA GLY A 387 -33.15 -10.03 21.71
C GLY A 387 -31.79 -9.93 21.00
N GLY A 388 -31.68 -10.54 19.81
CA GLY A 388 -30.52 -10.37 18.91
C GLY A 388 -29.42 -11.44 19.03
N LEU A 389 -29.26 -12.10 20.19
CA LEU A 389 -28.24 -13.16 20.40
C LEU A 389 -28.37 -14.32 19.39
N ARG A 390 -29.59 -14.77 19.10
CA ARG A 390 -29.87 -15.84 18.13
C ARG A 390 -29.57 -15.40 16.69
N ARG A 391 -29.75 -14.12 16.35
CA ARG A 391 -29.38 -13.54 15.05
C ARG A 391 -27.86 -13.47 14.87
N VAL A 392 -27.12 -13.12 15.94
CA VAL A 392 -25.65 -13.16 15.95
C VAL A 392 -25.14 -14.60 15.78
N ALA A 393 -25.74 -15.56 16.48
CA ALA A 393 -25.40 -16.97 16.32
C ALA A 393 -25.68 -17.47 14.89
N ALA A 394 -26.83 -17.10 14.31
CA ALA A 394 -27.15 -17.40 12.91
C ALA A 394 -26.13 -16.77 11.95
N ARG A 395 -25.67 -15.54 12.20
CA ARG A 395 -24.63 -14.89 11.40
C ARG A 395 -23.30 -15.63 11.45
N ILE A 396 -22.79 -15.89 12.65
CA ILE A 396 -21.55 -16.65 12.85
C ILE A 396 -21.65 -18.01 12.16
N ALA A 397 -22.83 -18.64 12.24
CA ALA A 397 -23.07 -19.91 11.61
C ALA A 397 -23.03 -19.85 10.08
N VAL A 398 -23.70 -18.87 9.46
CA VAL A 398 -23.64 -18.66 8.00
C VAL A 398 -22.20 -18.39 7.57
N ASP A 399 -21.49 -17.50 8.25
CA ASP A 399 -20.11 -17.15 7.90
C ASP A 399 -19.18 -18.37 8.02
N ALA A 400 -19.32 -19.17 9.09
CA ALA A 400 -18.55 -20.41 9.27
C ALA A 400 -18.86 -21.45 8.18
N LEU A 401 -20.14 -21.61 7.80
CA LEU A 401 -20.56 -22.51 6.73
C LEU A 401 -19.98 -22.07 5.38
N LEU A 402 -20.08 -20.79 5.05
CA LEU A 402 -19.56 -20.25 3.78
C LEU A 402 -18.03 -20.35 3.73
N MET A 403 -17.33 -20.06 4.82
CA MET A 403 -15.88 -20.25 4.92
C MET A 403 -15.49 -21.72 4.78
N GLY A 404 -16.20 -22.62 5.47
CA GLY A 404 -15.99 -24.07 5.35
C GLY A 404 -16.16 -24.57 3.91
N ALA A 405 -17.23 -24.13 3.24
CA ALA A 405 -17.48 -24.49 1.85
C ALA A 405 -16.44 -23.89 0.88
N ALA A 406 -15.97 -22.66 1.12
CA ALA A 406 -15.01 -22.00 0.23
C ALA A 406 -13.58 -22.52 0.39
N VAL A 407 -13.15 -22.85 1.61
CA VAL A 407 -11.72 -23.07 1.96
C VAL A 407 -11.36 -24.53 2.17
N SER A 408 -12.33 -25.42 2.46
CA SER A 408 -12.08 -26.83 2.78
C SER A 408 -12.63 -27.78 1.72
N GLU A 409 -12.00 -28.94 1.47
CA GLU A 409 -12.59 -30.03 0.67
C GLU A 409 -13.79 -30.72 1.36
N SER A 410 -14.21 -30.21 2.54
CA SER A 410 -15.31 -30.76 3.32
C SER A 410 -16.59 -30.99 2.53
N THR A 411 -17.23 -32.12 2.79
CA THR A 411 -18.48 -32.48 2.13
C THR A 411 -19.67 -31.72 2.73
N PRO A 412 -20.79 -31.56 2.00
CA PRO A 412 -22.02 -31.00 2.56
C PRO A 412 -22.44 -31.68 3.86
N GLU A 413 -22.27 -32.99 3.97
CA GLU A 413 -22.65 -33.79 5.15
C GLU A 413 -21.78 -33.45 6.37
N GLU A 414 -20.47 -33.28 6.18
CA GLU A 414 -19.53 -32.90 7.24
C GLU A 414 -19.86 -31.50 7.78
N ILE A 415 -20.08 -30.54 6.89
CA ILE A 415 -20.45 -29.18 7.27
C ILE A 415 -21.81 -29.20 7.97
N THR A 416 -22.79 -29.93 7.44
CA THR A 416 -24.12 -30.05 8.06
C THR A 416 -24.03 -30.58 9.49
N ALA A 417 -23.30 -31.68 9.71
CA ALA A 417 -23.18 -32.31 11.03
C ALA A 417 -22.59 -31.37 12.09
N VAL A 418 -21.54 -30.61 11.74
CA VAL A 418 -20.92 -29.62 12.64
C VAL A 418 -21.91 -28.50 12.97
N MET A 419 -22.60 -27.99 11.95
CA MET A 419 -23.50 -26.85 12.06
C MET A 419 -24.79 -27.18 12.82
N THR A 420 -25.41 -28.33 12.58
CA THR A 420 -26.62 -28.77 13.29
C THR A 420 -26.35 -29.08 14.76
N THR A 421 -25.15 -29.58 15.09
CA THR A 421 -24.75 -29.84 16.48
C THR A 421 -24.65 -28.54 17.28
N GLY A 422 -24.08 -27.49 16.69
CA GLY A 422 -23.96 -26.18 17.33
C GLY A 422 -25.28 -25.40 17.42
N LEU A 423 -26.06 -25.40 16.33
CA LEU A 423 -27.32 -24.64 16.26
C LEU A 423 -28.50 -25.36 16.93
N GLY A 424 -28.53 -26.69 16.94
CA GLY A 424 -29.61 -27.47 17.57
C GLY A 424 -29.75 -27.20 19.08
N ALA A 425 -28.63 -26.97 19.77
CA ALA A 425 -28.62 -26.59 21.18
C ALA A 425 -29.34 -25.25 21.47
N LEU A 426 -29.44 -24.36 20.47
CA LEU A 426 -30.11 -23.07 20.58
C LEU A 426 -31.63 -23.17 20.32
N VAL A 427 -32.06 -24.16 19.53
CA VAL A 427 -33.48 -24.44 19.26
C VAL A 427 -34.15 -25.11 20.46
N ASP A 428 -33.42 -26.00 21.15
CA ASP A 428 -33.92 -26.74 22.31
C ASP A 428 -33.88 -25.95 23.63
N SER A 429 -33.23 -24.77 23.65
CA SER A 429 -33.21 -23.90 24.83
C SER A 429 -34.52 -23.11 24.93
N PRO A 430 -35.32 -23.28 26.01
CA PRO A 430 -36.51 -22.47 26.21
C PRO A 430 -36.10 -20.99 26.25
N ALA A 431 -36.77 -20.16 25.46
CA ALA A 431 -36.65 -18.71 25.52
C ALA A 431 -36.74 -18.29 27.00
N GLY A 432 -35.70 -17.63 27.49
CA GLY A 432 -35.57 -17.37 28.92
C GLY A 432 -36.81 -16.69 29.47
N ASP A 433 -37.43 -17.31 30.48
CA ASP A 433 -38.40 -16.63 31.34
C ASP A 433 -37.70 -15.38 31.90
N GLY A 434 -38.14 -14.21 31.43
CA GLY A 434 -37.67 -12.93 31.92
C GLY A 434 -37.87 -12.84 33.43
N ARG A 435 -36.75 -12.74 34.16
CA ARG A 435 -36.67 -12.21 35.51
C ARG A 435 -35.55 -11.20 35.60
#